data_AF-A0A7X5QPM1-F1
#
_entry.id   AF-A0A7X5QPM1-F1
#
_cell.length_a   1.000
_cell.length_b   1.000
_cell.length_c   1.000
_cell.angle_alpha   90.00
_cell.angle_beta   90.00
_cell.angle_gamma   90.00
#
_symmetry.space_group_name_H-M   'P 1'
#
loop_
_entity.id
_entity.type
_entity.pdbx_description
1 polymer ?
#
loop_
_entity_poly.entity_id
_entity_poly.type
_entity_poly.pdbx_seq_one_letter_code
_entity_poly.pdbx_strand_id
1 'polypeptide(L)'
;MSPKNDFKAFSIRDGANVVAQNLYEGTQELQTGFPPIGLTTHVLNKALRQSSTISSVVADFIATESGSDVLDDGNIVKLTAQLNKALEQKITKKVPDALLTQKGVVQLTDVIGNSNTLAATQKLVSDINNNANNRLEKTQNGADIPNKNEFVKNLGLDKAANLKVGNGTNQVPDMSFFTANLVKNGWQKLPSGLILMWGLAQVYNHSDPQSGYLNKFPIPFPNACFSITLTHRGNDPQAAGIFSATIENQHQFRCYKNLNYHKLTTFTFFMAIGH
;
A
#
# COMPACT_ATOMS: atom_id res chain seq x y z
N MET A 1 -60.07 -3.59 -8.89
CA MET A 1 -60.85 -4.35 -9.91
C MET A 1 -59.86 -4.95 -10.89
N SER A 2 -60.04 -6.19 -11.32
CA SER A 2 -59.21 -6.80 -12.38
C SER A 2 -59.54 -6.14 -13.73
N PRO A 3 -58.53 -5.77 -14.53
CA PRO A 3 -58.75 -5.21 -15.88
C PRO A 3 -59.58 -6.15 -16.76
N LYS A 4 -60.47 -5.58 -17.56
CA LYS A 4 -61.38 -6.29 -18.46
C LYS A 4 -60.70 -6.55 -19.82
N ASN A 5 -60.86 -7.75 -20.37
CA ASN A 5 -60.51 -8.07 -21.76
C ASN A 5 -61.79 -8.41 -22.55
N ASP A 6 -62.05 -7.73 -23.66
CA ASP A 6 -63.22 -7.98 -24.52
C ASP A 6 -62.95 -8.93 -25.68
N PHE A 7 -61.68 -9.23 -26.01
CA PHE A 7 -61.33 -10.22 -27.02
C PHE A 7 -61.49 -11.63 -26.45
N LYS A 8 -62.53 -12.36 -26.88
CA LYS A 8 -62.88 -13.68 -26.33
C LYS A 8 -62.47 -14.83 -27.24
N ALA A 9 -61.99 -15.90 -26.61
CA ALA A 9 -61.74 -17.16 -27.31
C ALA A 9 -63.07 -17.82 -27.74
N PHE A 10 -63.20 -18.11 -29.03
CA PHE A 10 -64.39 -18.73 -29.63
C PHE A 10 -64.38 -20.25 -29.48
N SER A 11 -65.52 -20.85 -29.13
CA SER A 11 -65.72 -22.32 -29.14
C SER A 11 -64.70 -23.13 -28.30
N ILE A 12 -64.38 -22.65 -27.09
CA ILE A 12 -63.44 -23.29 -26.15
C ILE A 12 -64.07 -24.25 -25.14
N ARG A 13 -65.40 -24.35 -25.09
CA ARG A 13 -66.11 -25.23 -24.16
C ARG A 13 -66.07 -26.69 -24.61
N ASP A 14 -66.22 -27.61 -23.66
CA ASP A 14 -66.36 -29.03 -23.95
C ASP A 14 -67.56 -29.29 -24.87
N GLY A 15 -67.39 -30.19 -25.83
CA GLY A 15 -68.41 -30.49 -26.84
C GLY A 15 -68.61 -29.41 -27.91
N ALA A 16 -67.74 -28.39 -27.99
CA ALA A 16 -67.83 -27.39 -29.05
C ALA A 16 -67.75 -28.00 -30.45
N ASN A 17 -68.51 -27.43 -31.39
CA ASN A 17 -68.59 -27.84 -32.79
C ASN A 17 -67.28 -27.53 -33.55
N VAL A 18 -66.21 -28.27 -33.27
CA VAL A 18 -64.87 -28.01 -33.77
C VAL A 18 -64.19 -29.35 -34.11
N VAL A 19 -63.52 -29.43 -35.25
CA VAL A 19 -62.79 -30.66 -35.65
C VAL A 19 -61.63 -30.97 -34.69
N ALA A 20 -61.36 -32.26 -34.47
CA ALA A 20 -60.21 -32.72 -33.69
C ALA A 20 -58.88 -32.24 -34.32
N GLN A 21 -57.86 -32.03 -33.50
CA GLN A 21 -56.59 -31.43 -33.96
C GLN A 21 -55.90 -32.28 -35.04
N ASN A 22 -55.78 -33.58 -34.82
CA ASN A 22 -55.19 -34.53 -35.76
C ASN A 22 -55.92 -34.57 -37.12
N LEU A 23 -57.25 -34.44 -37.12
CA LEU A 23 -58.04 -34.41 -38.36
C LEU A 23 -57.87 -33.08 -39.10
N TYR A 24 -57.84 -31.96 -38.37
CA TYR A 24 -57.61 -30.63 -38.95
C TYR A 24 -56.24 -30.51 -39.64
N GLU A 25 -55.20 -31.05 -39.02
CA GLU A 25 -53.84 -31.06 -39.57
C GLU A 25 -53.74 -31.81 -40.90
N GLY A 26 -54.64 -32.77 -41.15
CA GLY A 26 -54.75 -33.50 -42.41
C GLY A 26 -55.67 -32.88 -43.47
N THR A 27 -56.30 -31.72 -43.19
CA THR A 27 -57.21 -31.07 -44.15
C THR A 27 -56.45 -30.30 -45.23
N GLN A 28 -56.97 -30.30 -46.46
CA GLN A 28 -56.40 -29.52 -47.57
C GLN A 28 -56.62 -28.02 -47.35
N GLU A 29 -57.70 -27.67 -46.64
CA GLU A 29 -58.09 -26.30 -46.29
C GLU A 29 -57.06 -25.59 -45.40
N LEU A 30 -56.33 -26.33 -44.56
CA LEU A 30 -55.25 -25.77 -43.76
C LEU A 30 -54.10 -25.22 -44.63
N GLN A 31 -53.85 -25.86 -45.78
CA GLN A 31 -52.76 -25.50 -46.69
C GLN A 31 -53.19 -24.50 -47.76
N THR A 32 -54.42 -24.63 -48.26
CA THR A 32 -54.90 -23.90 -49.44
C THR A 32 -56.04 -22.91 -49.18
N GLY A 33 -56.52 -22.83 -47.93
CA GLY A 33 -57.66 -22.00 -47.55
C GLY A 33 -59.01 -22.66 -47.82
N PHE A 34 -60.10 -21.99 -47.44
CA PHE A 34 -61.45 -22.54 -47.58
C PHE A 34 -61.94 -22.50 -49.03
N PRO A 35 -62.56 -23.59 -49.54
CA PRO A 35 -63.14 -23.62 -50.88
C PRO A 35 -64.38 -22.71 -50.97
N PRO A 36 -64.75 -22.23 -52.17
CA PRO A 36 -65.94 -21.40 -52.36
C PRO A 36 -67.27 -22.09 -52.01
N ILE A 37 -67.31 -23.43 -52.07
CA ILE A 37 -68.49 -24.26 -51.82
C ILE A 37 -68.04 -25.50 -51.02
N GLY A 38 -68.88 -25.97 -50.09
CA GLY A 38 -68.68 -27.26 -49.40
C GLY A 38 -67.90 -27.20 -48.07
N LEU A 39 -67.71 -26.02 -47.48
CA LEU A 39 -67.03 -25.87 -46.19
C LEU A 39 -67.84 -26.46 -45.04
N THR A 40 -67.23 -27.34 -44.25
CA THR A 40 -67.85 -27.82 -43.01
C THR A 40 -67.65 -26.81 -41.87
N THR A 41 -68.70 -26.60 -41.08
CA THR A 41 -68.63 -25.67 -39.92
C THR A 41 -67.62 -26.13 -38.87
N HIS A 42 -67.36 -27.44 -38.74
CA HIS A 42 -66.33 -27.99 -37.85
C HIS A 42 -64.92 -27.48 -38.17
N VAL A 43 -64.56 -27.41 -39.46
CA VAL A 43 -63.24 -26.95 -39.92
C VAL A 43 -63.14 -25.43 -39.83
N LEU A 44 -64.20 -24.70 -40.23
CA LEU A 44 -64.28 -23.24 -40.05
C LEU A 44 -64.12 -22.84 -38.58
N ASN A 45 -64.87 -23.48 -37.69
CA ASN A 45 -64.83 -23.19 -36.26
C ASN A 45 -63.46 -23.49 -35.65
N LYS A 46 -62.70 -24.43 -36.22
CA LYS A 46 -61.32 -24.71 -35.77
C LYS A 46 -60.37 -23.56 -36.06
N ALA A 47 -60.40 -23.02 -37.28
CA ALA A 47 -59.60 -21.86 -37.65
C ALA A 47 -59.97 -20.61 -36.82
N LEU A 48 -61.28 -20.36 -36.65
CA LEU A 48 -61.78 -19.28 -35.80
C LEU A 48 -61.39 -19.47 -34.34
N ARG A 49 -61.45 -20.71 -33.81
CA ARG A 49 -61.01 -21.00 -32.45
C ARG A 49 -59.51 -20.74 -32.27
N GLN A 50 -58.65 -21.23 -33.16
CA GLN A 50 -57.20 -21.06 -33.02
C GLN A 50 -56.82 -19.57 -33.02
N SER A 51 -57.36 -18.79 -33.96
CA SER A 51 -57.11 -17.34 -34.04
C SER A 51 -57.65 -16.55 -32.84
N SER A 52 -58.91 -16.77 -32.46
CA SER A 52 -59.53 -16.09 -31.32
C SER A 52 -58.93 -16.48 -29.97
N THR A 53 -58.47 -17.73 -29.81
CA THR A 53 -57.78 -18.17 -28.59
C THR A 53 -56.48 -17.40 -28.40
N ILE A 54 -55.64 -17.30 -29.44
CA ILE A 54 -54.41 -16.52 -29.36
C ILE A 54 -54.71 -15.03 -29.11
N SER A 55 -55.73 -14.48 -29.78
CA SER A 55 -56.14 -13.09 -29.59
C SER A 55 -56.58 -12.82 -28.14
N SER A 56 -57.36 -13.71 -27.54
CA SER A 56 -57.79 -13.63 -26.13
C SER A 56 -56.61 -13.71 -25.18
N VAL A 57 -55.64 -14.61 -25.41
CA VAL A 57 -54.44 -14.75 -24.56
C VAL A 57 -53.58 -13.49 -24.61
N VAL A 58 -53.37 -12.92 -25.81
CA VAL A 58 -52.60 -11.68 -25.97
C VAL A 58 -53.33 -10.52 -25.30
N ALA A 59 -54.65 -10.39 -25.49
CA ALA A 59 -55.42 -9.32 -24.87
C ALA A 59 -55.49 -9.45 -23.33
N ASP A 60 -55.57 -10.67 -22.78
CA ASP A 60 -55.47 -10.92 -21.34
C ASP A 60 -54.09 -10.54 -20.79
N PHE A 61 -53.01 -10.86 -21.52
CA PHE A 61 -51.66 -10.42 -21.17
C PHE A 61 -51.57 -8.89 -21.13
N ILE A 62 -52.09 -8.21 -22.17
CA ILE A 62 -52.12 -6.75 -22.24
C ILE A 62 -52.91 -6.18 -21.06
N ALA A 63 -54.11 -6.70 -20.79
CA ALA A 63 -54.97 -6.19 -19.73
C ALA A 63 -54.29 -6.32 -18.35
N THR A 64 -53.75 -7.52 -18.08
CA THR A 64 -53.09 -7.86 -16.81
C THR A 64 -51.84 -7.02 -16.57
N GLU A 65 -50.95 -6.93 -17.56
CA GLU A 65 -49.65 -6.28 -17.39
C GLU A 65 -49.70 -4.76 -17.63
N SER A 66 -50.64 -4.23 -18.41
CA SER A 66 -50.82 -2.77 -18.54
C SER A 66 -51.66 -2.16 -17.41
N GLY A 67 -52.43 -2.99 -16.70
CA GLY A 67 -53.36 -2.57 -15.66
C GLY A 67 -54.55 -1.78 -16.19
N SER A 68 -54.99 -2.03 -17.43
CA SER A 68 -56.04 -1.25 -18.11
C SER A 68 -56.92 -2.16 -18.97
N ASP A 69 -58.19 -1.76 -19.15
CA ASP A 69 -59.14 -2.55 -19.94
C ASP A 69 -58.76 -2.57 -21.42
N VAL A 70 -58.87 -3.75 -22.03
CA VAL A 70 -58.63 -4.00 -23.45
C VAL A 70 -59.99 -4.23 -24.12
N LEU A 71 -60.51 -3.19 -24.75
CA LEU A 71 -61.85 -3.16 -25.36
C LEU A 71 -61.78 -3.51 -26.85
N ASP A 72 -62.81 -4.20 -27.36
CA ASP A 72 -62.99 -4.47 -28.79
C ASP A 72 -63.78 -3.32 -29.44
N ASP A 73 -63.16 -2.14 -29.52
CA ASP A 73 -63.77 -0.90 -30.05
C ASP A 73 -63.12 -0.42 -31.37
N GLY A 74 -62.23 -1.25 -31.94
CA GLY A 74 -61.48 -0.92 -33.17
C GLY A 74 -60.37 0.12 -32.97
N ASN A 75 -60.07 0.56 -31.74
CA ASN A 75 -59.03 1.56 -31.48
C ASN A 75 -57.63 0.94 -31.44
N ILE A 76 -57.04 0.75 -32.63
CA ILE A 76 -55.72 0.14 -32.80
C ILE A 76 -54.63 0.95 -32.08
N VAL A 77 -54.69 2.28 -32.13
CA VAL A 77 -53.70 3.16 -31.48
C VAL A 77 -53.65 2.92 -29.97
N LYS A 78 -54.81 2.83 -29.33
CA LYS A 78 -54.92 2.51 -27.90
C LYS A 78 -54.40 1.11 -27.60
N LEU A 79 -54.79 0.10 -28.39
CA LEU A 79 -54.35 -1.27 -28.20
C LEU A 79 -52.83 -1.41 -28.33
N THR A 80 -52.20 -0.73 -29.30
CA THR A 80 -50.74 -0.69 -29.46
C THR A 80 -50.06 -0.05 -28.25
N ALA A 81 -50.57 1.09 -27.77
CA ALA A 81 -50.03 1.74 -26.58
C ALA A 81 -50.12 0.85 -25.34
N GLN A 82 -51.23 0.12 -25.18
CA GLN A 82 -51.42 -0.82 -24.08
C GLN A 82 -50.48 -2.02 -24.18
N LEU A 83 -50.25 -2.57 -25.37
CA LEU A 83 -49.28 -3.64 -25.58
C LEU A 83 -47.86 -3.22 -25.22
N ASN A 84 -47.42 -2.04 -25.67
CA ASN A 84 -46.09 -1.51 -25.31
C ASN A 84 -45.94 -1.36 -23.80
N LYS A 85 -46.94 -0.77 -23.13
CA LYS A 85 -46.95 -0.63 -21.68
C LYS A 85 -46.90 -1.98 -20.95
N ALA A 86 -47.65 -2.97 -21.41
CA ALA A 86 -47.63 -4.33 -20.86
C ALA A 86 -46.24 -4.96 -20.95
N LEU A 87 -45.55 -4.80 -22.08
CA LEU A 87 -44.18 -5.29 -22.27
C LEU A 87 -43.18 -4.56 -21.35
N GLU A 88 -43.25 -3.23 -21.27
CA GLU A 88 -42.39 -2.41 -20.40
C GLU A 88 -42.54 -2.81 -18.92
N GLN A 89 -43.78 -2.97 -18.44
CA GLN A 89 -44.04 -3.41 -17.07
C GLN A 89 -43.51 -4.82 -16.82
N LYS A 90 -43.69 -5.74 -17.78
CA LYS A 90 -43.22 -7.11 -17.65
C LYS A 90 -41.69 -7.18 -17.54
N ILE A 91 -41.00 -6.40 -18.36
CA ILE A 91 -39.53 -6.31 -18.35
C ILE A 91 -39.07 -5.72 -17.03
N THR A 92 -39.63 -4.59 -16.59
CA THR A 92 -39.21 -3.91 -15.35
C THR A 92 -39.39 -4.78 -14.11
N LYS A 93 -40.49 -5.55 -14.00
CA LYS A 93 -40.72 -6.45 -12.86
C LYS A 93 -39.77 -7.65 -12.82
N LYS A 94 -39.32 -8.14 -13.98
CA LYS A 94 -38.49 -9.35 -14.09
C LYS A 94 -36.99 -9.07 -14.22
N VAL A 95 -36.63 -7.89 -14.72
CA VAL A 95 -35.26 -7.43 -14.93
C VAL A 95 -35.10 -6.09 -14.21
N PRO A 96 -35.01 -6.11 -12.87
CA PRO A 96 -34.75 -4.89 -12.11
C PRO A 96 -33.32 -4.40 -12.36
N ASP A 97 -33.02 -3.21 -11.84
CA ASP A 97 -31.63 -2.78 -11.67
C ASP A 97 -30.87 -3.76 -10.77
N ALA A 98 -29.58 -3.93 -11.03
CA ALA A 98 -28.77 -4.84 -10.22
C ALA A 98 -28.66 -4.35 -8.77
N LEU A 99 -28.81 -5.28 -7.85
CA LEU A 99 -28.59 -5.08 -6.42
C LEU A 99 -27.46 -5.99 -5.95
N LEU A 100 -26.93 -5.75 -4.75
CA LEU A 100 -25.89 -6.60 -4.16
C LEU A 100 -26.35 -8.06 -3.93
N THR A 101 -27.66 -8.29 -3.89
CA THR A 101 -28.27 -9.61 -3.61
C THR A 101 -29.14 -10.14 -4.75
N GLN A 102 -29.40 -9.34 -5.80
CA GLN A 102 -30.26 -9.69 -6.92
C GLN A 102 -29.64 -9.26 -8.24
N LYS A 103 -29.53 -10.21 -9.19
CA LYS A 103 -29.04 -9.93 -10.55
C LYS A 103 -30.01 -8.98 -11.28
N GLY A 104 -29.46 -8.02 -12.02
CA GLY A 104 -30.20 -7.03 -12.78
C GLY A 104 -29.34 -6.37 -13.87
N VAL A 105 -29.83 -5.30 -14.47
CA VAL A 105 -29.05 -4.47 -15.42
C VAL A 105 -28.22 -3.42 -14.68
N VAL A 106 -27.04 -3.09 -15.21
CA VAL A 106 -26.17 -2.01 -14.71
C VAL A 106 -25.75 -1.10 -15.85
N GLN A 107 -25.59 0.18 -15.56
CA GLN A 107 -24.92 1.11 -16.48
C GLN A 107 -23.42 1.11 -16.18
N LEU A 108 -22.60 1.14 -17.23
CA LEU A 108 -21.14 1.14 -17.09
C LEU A 108 -20.59 2.57 -16.94
N THR A 109 -19.47 2.71 -16.23
CA THR A 109 -18.73 3.98 -16.07
C THR A 109 -17.26 3.83 -16.40
N ASP A 110 -16.69 4.87 -17.00
CA ASP A 110 -15.27 5.07 -17.26
C ASP A 110 -14.65 6.15 -16.35
N VAL A 111 -15.43 6.70 -15.41
CA VAL A 111 -14.97 7.66 -14.40
C VAL A 111 -15.09 7.11 -12.98
N ILE A 112 -14.19 7.57 -12.11
CA ILE A 112 -14.20 7.29 -10.66
C ILE A 112 -15.23 8.21 -9.99
N GLY A 113 -15.96 7.70 -9.00
CA GLY A 113 -16.94 8.46 -8.24
C GLY A 113 -17.51 7.68 -7.06
N ASN A 114 -18.65 8.12 -6.55
CA ASN A 114 -19.35 7.54 -5.39
C ASN A 114 -20.72 6.96 -5.77
N SER A 115 -20.87 6.44 -7.00
CA SER A 115 -22.13 5.84 -7.46
C SER A 115 -22.31 4.43 -6.92
N ASN A 116 -23.53 4.11 -6.51
CA ASN A 116 -23.97 2.74 -6.17
C ASN A 116 -24.78 2.07 -7.30
N THR A 117 -24.98 2.76 -8.43
CA THR A 117 -25.77 2.27 -9.58
C THR A 117 -24.95 2.04 -10.84
N LEU A 118 -23.68 2.47 -10.85
CA LEU A 118 -22.76 2.31 -11.97
C LEU A 118 -21.72 1.22 -11.69
N ALA A 119 -21.42 0.39 -12.69
CA ALA A 119 -20.36 -0.59 -12.64
C ALA A 119 -19.12 -0.10 -13.40
N ALA A 120 -17.93 -0.25 -12.79
CA ALA A 120 -16.69 0.15 -13.43
C ALA A 120 -16.39 -0.69 -14.68
N THR A 121 -16.00 -0.03 -15.77
CA THR A 121 -15.50 -0.73 -16.96
C THR A 121 -14.16 -1.41 -16.68
N GLN A 122 -13.85 -2.48 -17.42
CA GLN A 122 -12.53 -3.12 -17.35
C GLN A 122 -11.40 -2.13 -17.61
N LYS A 123 -11.59 -1.20 -18.57
CA LYS A 123 -10.61 -0.15 -18.87
C LYS A 123 -10.34 0.73 -17.64
N LEU A 124 -11.39 1.20 -16.96
CA LEU A 124 -11.24 2.01 -15.74
C LEU A 124 -10.46 1.24 -14.66
N VAL A 125 -10.78 -0.04 -14.45
CA VAL A 125 -10.07 -0.88 -13.48
C VAL A 125 -8.59 -1.05 -13.86
N SER A 126 -8.29 -1.25 -15.14
CA SER A 126 -6.91 -1.33 -15.65
C SER A 126 -6.16 -0.01 -15.48
N ASP A 127 -6.78 1.13 -15.78
CA ASP A 127 -6.16 2.45 -15.63
C ASP A 127 -5.83 2.74 -14.15
N ILE A 128 -6.74 2.40 -13.22
CA ILE A 128 -6.50 2.50 -11.77
C ILE A 128 -5.33 1.61 -11.34
N ASN A 129 -5.31 0.37 -11.81
CA ASN A 129 -4.24 -0.58 -11.50
C ASN A 129 -2.87 -0.10 -12.03
N ASN A 130 -2.83 0.45 -13.24
CA ASN A 130 -1.61 1.02 -13.82
C ASN A 130 -1.12 2.23 -13.02
N ASN A 131 -2.02 3.12 -12.59
CA ASN A 131 -1.65 4.24 -11.73
C ASN A 131 -1.10 3.77 -10.38
N ALA A 132 -1.71 2.74 -9.76
CA ALA A 132 -1.20 2.15 -8.52
C ALA A 132 0.19 1.54 -8.70
N ASN A 133 0.40 0.75 -9.77
CA ASN A 133 1.70 0.17 -10.09
C ASN A 133 2.79 1.22 -10.29
N ASN A 134 2.47 2.33 -10.96
CA ASN A 134 3.43 3.42 -11.16
C ASN A 134 3.80 4.16 -9.86
N ARG A 135 2.89 4.23 -8.88
CA ARG A 135 3.13 4.92 -7.59
C ARG A 135 3.79 4.03 -6.53
N LEU A 136 3.65 2.72 -6.66
CA LEU A 136 4.15 1.71 -5.73
C LEU A 136 5.24 0.84 -6.36
N GLU A 137 5.89 1.34 -7.42
CA GLU A 137 6.89 0.59 -8.16
C GLU A 137 8.15 0.38 -7.30
N LYS A 138 8.27 -0.80 -6.68
CA LYS A 138 9.37 -1.13 -5.77
C LYS A 138 10.75 -1.01 -6.43
N THR A 139 10.85 -1.23 -7.73
CA THR A 139 12.11 -1.11 -8.48
C THR A 139 12.62 0.33 -8.56
N GLN A 140 11.74 1.34 -8.44
CA GLN A 140 12.14 2.75 -8.49
C GLN A 140 12.83 3.21 -7.20
N ASN A 141 12.51 2.63 -6.04
CA ASN A 141 13.12 2.99 -4.73
C ASN A 141 13.21 4.51 -4.48
N GLY A 142 12.17 5.26 -4.86
CA GLY A 142 12.13 6.72 -4.71
C GLY A 142 12.86 7.51 -5.81
N ALA A 143 13.28 6.87 -6.90
CA ALA A 143 13.82 7.53 -8.08
C ALA A 143 12.79 8.45 -8.75
N ASP A 144 11.51 8.11 -8.64
CA ASP A 144 10.34 8.80 -9.16
C ASP A 144 9.87 9.99 -8.29
N ILE A 145 10.47 10.20 -7.12
CA ILE A 145 10.14 11.31 -6.22
C ILE A 145 10.56 12.65 -6.85
N PRO A 146 9.62 13.55 -7.21
CA PRO A 146 9.96 14.79 -7.91
C PRO A 146 10.79 15.77 -7.08
N ASN A 147 10.51 15.85 -5.77
CA ASN A 147 11.24 16.68 -4.82
C ASN A 147 11.68 15.85 -3.62
N LYS A 148 12.86 15.25 -3.73
CA LYS A 148 13.45 14.40 -2.68
C LYS A 148 13.68 15.17 -1.37
N ASN A 149 13.99 16.46 -1.43
CA ASN A 149 14.24 17.27 -0.24
C ASN A 149 12.95 17.48 0.58
N GLU A 150 11.84 17.85 -0.06
CA GLU A 150 10.55 17.98 0.63
C GLU A 150 10.04 16.63 1.13
N PHE A 151 10.29 15.54 0.39
CA PHE A 151 9.98 14.18 0.84
C PHE A 151 10.69 13.82 2.14
N VAL A 152 12.01 14.02 2.22
CA VAL A 152 12.82 13.78 3.43
C VAL A 152 12.32 14.64 4.61
N LYS A 153 11.99 15.91 4.36
CA LYS A 153 11.41 16.81 5.36
C LYS A 153 10.05 16.31 5.88
N ASN A 154 9.17 15.84 5.01
CA ASN A 154 7.85 15.29 5.39
C ASN A 154 7.96 13.99 6.20
N LEU A 155 9.05 13.23 6.04
CA LEU A 155 9.36 12.08 6.89
C LEU A 155 9.85 12.46 8.29
N GLY A 156 10.05 13.75 8.58
CA GLY A 156 10.69 14.21 9.82
C GLY A 156 12.17 13.86 9.90
N LEU A 157 12.80 13.56 8.76
CA LEU A 157 14.22 13.31 8.69
C LEU A 157 14.97 14.64 8.67
N ASP A 158 15.54 14.97 9.82
CA ASP A 158 16.32 16.19 9.98
C ASP A 158 17.73 16.07 9.36
N LYS A 159 18.51 17.14 9.56
CA LYS A 159 19.88 17.27 9.05
C LYS A 159 20.76 16.04 9.34
N ALA A 160 20.59 15.37 10.48
CA ALA A 160 21.37 14.18 10.86
C ALA A 160 21.26 13.04 9.86
N ALA A 161 20.08 12.79 9.29
CA ALA A 161 19.86 11.73 8.29
C ALA A 161 20.59 12.00 6.95
N ASN A 162 21.00 13.26 6.72
CA ASN A 162 21.71 13.68 5.51
C ASN A 162 23.24 13.75 5.70
N LEU A 163 23.74 13.55 6.92
CA LEU A 163 25.17 13.55 7.18
C LEU A 163 25.78 12.18 6.84
N LYS A 164 26.92 12.19 6.15
CA LYS A 164 27.67 10.96 5.87
C LYS A 164 28.43 10.52 7.12
N VAL A 165 28.65 9.20 7.24
CA VAL A 165 29.58 8.66 8.24
C VAL A 165 31.01 9.04 7.85
N GLY A 166 31.76 9.59 8.81
CA GLY A 166 33.15 10.03 8.62
C GLY A 166 33.59 11.07 9.67
N ASN A 167 34.84 11.50 9.61
CA ASN A 167 35.43 12.43 10.57
C ASN A 167 35.79 13.82 10.00
N GLY A 168 35.31 14.15 8.79
CA GLY A 168 35.42 15.46 8.17
C GLY A 168 34.32 16.44 8.58
N THR A 169 34.39 17.66 8.03
CA THR A 169 33.33 18.68 8.25
C THR A 169 31.99 18.19 7.68
N ASN A 170 30.89 18.41 8.42
CA ASN A 170 29.55 17.91 8.08
C ASN A 170 29.45 16.37 7.96
N GLN A 171 30.19 15.65 8.80
CA GLN A 171 30.08 14.20 8.95
C GLN A 171 29.80 13.80 10.40
N VAL A 172 29.28 12.59 10.59
CA VAL A 172 29.11 11.97 11.91
C VAL A 172 30.14 10.84 12.05
N PRO A 173 31.10 10.94 12.97
CA PRO A 173 32.03 9.84 13.22
C PRO A 173 31.29 8.64 13.81
N ASP A 174 31.48 7.47 13.21
CA ASP A 174 31.05 6.22 13.84
C ASP A 174 32.09 5.73 14.88
N MET A 175 31.81 4.59 15.50
CA MET A 175 32.66 4.01 16.54
C MET A 175 34.05 3.60 16.03
N SER A 176 34.23 3.38 14.72
CA SER A 176 35.52 3.01 14.15
C SER A 176 36.56 4.14 14.27
N PHE A 177 36.12 5.39 14.38
CA PHE A 177 36.99 6.55 14.60
C PHE A 177 37.41 6.74 16.07
N PHE A 178 36.84 5.97 17.00
CA PHE A 178 37.15 6.00 18.43
C PHE A 178 37.96 4.78 18.89
N THR A 179 38.91 4.31 18.07
CA THR A 179 39.75 3.16 18.43
C THR A 179 40.43 3.35 19.79
N ALA A 180 40.52 2.27 20.57
CA ALA A 180 41.10 2.33 21.91
C ALA A 180 41.72 0.99 22.31
N ASN A 181 42.64 1.05 23.27
CA ASN A 181 43.11 -0.10 24.04
C ASN A 181 42.87 0.19 25.53
N LEU A 182 41.81 -0.40 26.09
CA LEU A 182 41.29 -0.11 27.43
C LEU A 182 41.97 -0.94 28.53
N VAL A 183 43.30 -0.96 28.52
CA VAL A 183 44.10 -1.60 29.57
C VAL A 183 44.68 -0.55 30.53
N LYS A 184 45.36 -1.02 31.58
CA LYS A 184 45.97 -0.17 32.61
C LYS A 184 46.91 0.91 32.05
N ASN A 185 47.71 0.57 31.04
CA ASN A 185 48.51 1.50 30.24
C ASN A 185 47.87 1.61 28.86
N GLY A 186 46.81 2.39 28.77
CA GLY A 186 45.88 2.39 27.65
C GLY A 186 45.89 3.67 26.84
N TRP A 187 45.08 3.68 25.78
CA TRP A 187 44.90 4.83 24.92
C TRP A 187 43.53 4.82 24.24
N GLN A 188 43.09 5.99 23.79
CA GLN A 188 41.91 6.19 22.94
C GLN A 188 42.22 7.28 21.91
N LYS A 189 41.92 7.00 20.64
CA LYS A 189 41.93 8.00 19.57
C LYS A 189 40.56 8.66 19.46
N LEU A 190 40.54 9.94 19.15
CA LEU A 190 39.34 10.72 18.86
C LEU A 190 39.26 10.98 17.35
N PRO A 191 38.06 11.19 16.80
CA PRO A 191 37.87 11.49 15.38
C PRO A 191 38.65 12.71 14.88
N SER A 192 38.96 13.65 15.79
CA SER A 192 39.80 14.83 15.50
C SER A 192 41.27 14.50 15.23
N GLY A 193 41.69 13.25 15.43
CA GLY A 193 43.09 12.83 15.39
C GLY A 193 43.77 12.87 16.76
N LEU A 194 43.20 13.58 17.74
CA LEU A 194 43.74 13.60 19.10
C LEU A 194 43.77 12.20 19.71
N ILE A 195 44.82 11.93 20.46
CA ILE A 195 45.04 10.68 21.17
C ILE A 195 45.17 11.00 22.65
N LEU A 196 44.34 10.36 23.46
CA LEU A 196 44.45 10.34 24.91
C LEU A 196 45.17 9.06 25.30
N MET A 197 46.17 9.17 26.18
CA MET A 197 46.88 8.02 26.74
C MET A 197 46.94 8.13 28.25
N TRP A 198 46.91 6.99 28.92
CA TRP A 198 47.01 6.91 30.36
C TRP A 198 47.84 5.71 30.79
N GLY A 199 48.33 5.75 32.02
CA GLY A 199 48.97 4.59 32.61
C GLY A 199 49.83 4.90 33.80
N LEU A 200 50.78 4.01 34.06
CA LEU A 200 51.80 4.17 35.08
C LEU A 200 53.11 4.64 34.45
N ALA A 201 53.68 5.68 35.04
CA ALA A 201 55.02 6.16 34.74
C ALA A 201 55.92 5.95 35.95
N GLN A 202 57.07 5.32 35.75
CA GLN A 202 58.11 5.26 36.77
C GLN A 202 58.82 6.61 36.83
N VAL A 203 59.16 7.06 38.04
CA VAL A 203 59.87 8.31 38.27
C VAL A 203 61.22 8.02 38.94
N TYR A 204 62.24 8.83 38.60
CA TYR A 204 63.55 8.75 39.22
C TYR A 204 64.00 10.11 39.74
N ASN A 205 65.01 10.09 40.62
CA ASN A 205 65.53 11.30 41.23
C ASN A 205 66.08 12.27 40.17
N HIS A 206 65.80 13.56 40.31
CA HIS A 206 66.42 14.60 39.50
C HIS A 206 67.79 14.99 40.10
N SER A 207 68.87 14.45 39.54
CA SER A 207 70.24 14.96 39.75
C SER A 207 70.70 15.83 38.59
N ASP A 208 70.18 15.57 37.39
CA ASP A 208 70.47 16.27 36.15
C ASP A 208 69.33 16.04 35.14
N PRO A 209 69.29 16.74 33.99
CA PRO A 209 68.23 16.57 32.99
C PRO A 209 68.13 15.17 32.37
N GLN A 210 69.16 14.32 32.45
CA GLN A 210 69.15 12.96 31.90
C GLN A 210 68.86 11.89 32.96
N SER A 211 68.88 12.24 34.24
CA SER A 211 68.73 11.29 35.36
C SER A 211 67.31 10.74 35.54
N GLY A 212 66.29 11.41 35.00
CA GLY A 212 64.90 10.96 35.11
C GLY A 212 64.67 9.60 34.44
N TYR A 213 63.61 8.89 34.85
CA TYR A 213 63.30 7.59 34.26
C TYR A 213 62.64 7.75 32.89
N LEU A 214 63.13 7.05 31.88
CA LEU A 214 62.59 7.07 30.53
C LEU A 214 61.42 6.09 30.39
N ASN A 215 60.21 6.62 30.28
CA ASN A 215 58.99 5.86 30.05
C ASN A 215 58.62 5.84 28.56
N LYS A 216 57.83 4.83 28.16
CA LYS A 216 57.29 4.72 26.81
C LYS A 216 55.80 5.03 26.82
N PHE A 217 55.32 5.77 25.82
CA PHE A 217 53.90 5.87 25.56
C PHE A 217 53.35 4.50 25.11
N PRO A 218 52.08 4.17 25.42
CA PRO A 218 51.43 2.93 24.95
C PRO A 218 51.49 2.73 23.43
N ILE A 219 51.39 3.82 22.67
CA ILE A 219 51.66 3.90 21.23
C ILE A 219 52.40 5.22 20.94
N PRO A 220 53.13 5.37 19.83
CA PRO A 220 53.69 6.67 19.46
C PRO A 220 52.60 7.67 19.06
N PHE A 221 52.79 8.94 19.41
CA PHE A 221 52.01 10.04 18.80
C PHE A 221 52.46 10.25 17.35
N PRO A 222 51.55 10.22 16.36
CA PRO A 222 51.89 10.52 14.97
C PRO A 222 52.66 11.83 14.72
N ASN A 223 52.43 12.90 15.48
CA ASN A 223 53.17 14.18 15.38
C ASN A 223 53.90 14.55 16.68
N ALA A 224 53.18 14.84 17.77
CA ALA A 224 53.78 15.18 19.07
C ALA A 224 52.82 14.94 20.23
N CYS A 225 53.40 14.69 21.41
CA CYS A 225 52.68 14.88 22.67
C CYS A 225 52.60 16.39 22.95
N PHE A 226 51.40 16.90 23.23
CA PHE A 226 51.18 18.31 23.54
C PHE A 226 51.26 18.59 25.04
N SER A 227 50.78 17.65 25.86
CA SER A 227 50.80 17.78 27.31
C SER A 227 50.84 16.43 28.00
N ILE A 228 51.53 16.38 29.12
CA ILE A 228 51.55 15.24 30.04
C ILE A 228 51.38 15.75 31.47
N THR A 229 50.53 15.08 32.24
CA THR A 229 50.33 15.34 33.66
C THR A 229 50.64 14.08 34.45
N LEU A 230 51.38 14.24 35.56
CA LEU A 230 51.67 13.19 36.51
C LEU A 230 50.88 13.40 37.79
N THR A 231 50.31 12.33 38.35
CA THR A 231 49.68 12.35 39.67
C THR A 231 50.25 11.27 40.57
N HIS A 232 50.33 11.56 41.86
CA HIS A 232 50.84 10.63 42.85
C HIS A 232 50.06 9.31 42.82
N ARG A 233 50.79 8.19 42.86
CA ARG A 233 50.21 6.85 43.02
C ARG A 233 50.61 6.30 44.38
N GLY A 234 49.67 6.30 45.31
CA GLY A 234 49.85 5.72 46.65
C GLY A 234 49.02 6.44 47.70
N ASN A 235 49.00 5.88 48.91
CA ASN A 235 48.29 6.41 50.08
C ASN A 235 49.21 7.15 51.07
N ASP A 236 50.52 7.13 50.85
CA ASP A 236 51.52 7.79 51.70
C ASP A 236 51.78 9.20 51.18
N PRO A 237 51.24 10.27 51.83
CA PRO A 237 51.49 11.65 51.40
C PRO A 237 52.96 12.04 51.57
N GLN A 238 53.75 11.33 52.39
CA GLN A 238 55.19 11.56 52.46
C GLN A 238 55.90 11.06 51.18
N ALA A 239 55.30 10.08 50.48
CA ALA A 239 55.72 9.62 49.16
C ALA A 239 55.25 10.52 48.01
N ALA A 240 54.31 11.43 48.26
CA ALA A 240 53.89 12.43 47.30
C ALA A 240 54.98 13.49 47.17
N GLY A 241 55.70 13.44 46.05
CA GLY A 241 56.73 14.42 45.71
C GLY A 241 56.25 15.44 44.68
N ILE A 242 57.07 16.46 44.45
CA ILE A 242 56.97 17.25 43.22
C ILE A 242 57.43 16.37 42.07
N PHE A 243 56.52 16.11 41.13
CA PHE A 243 56.80 15.38 39.91
C PHE A 243 56.92 16.34 38.74
N SER A 244 57.83 16.04 37.83
CA SER A 244 57.90 16.70 36.54
C SER A 244 58.06 15.65 35.44
N ALA A 245 57.66 16.03 34.23
CA ALA A 245 57.86 15.22 33.04
C ALA A 245 58.40 16.08 31.90
N THR A 246 59.28 15.51 31.09
CA THR A 246 59.76 16.10 29.85
C THR A 246 59.41 15.16 28.71
N ILE A 247 58.81 15.70 27.65
CA ILE A 247 58.53 14.94 26.43
C ILE A 247 59.83 14.87 25.64
N GLU A 248 60.32 13.65 25.40
CA GLU A 248 61.60 13.44 24.70
C GLU A 248 61.37 13.34 23.19
N ASN A 249 60.32 12.61 22.80
CA ASN A 249 59.89 12.44 21.42
C ASN A 249 58.48 11.82 21.38
N GLN A 250 58.01 11.48 20.18
CA GLN A 250 56.70 10.83 19.94
C GLN A 250 56.48 9.52 20.70
N HIS A 251 57.54 8.82 21.10
CA HIS A 251 57.48 7.47 21.69
C HIS A 251 57.68 7.47 23.20
N GLN A 252 58.31 8.53 23.74
CA GLN A 252 58.90 8.48 25.07
C GLN A 252 58.82 9.81 25.80
N PHE A 253 58.78 9.71 27.12
CA PHE A 253 58.80 10.83 28.04
C PHE A 253 59.61 10.45 29.28
N ARG A 254 60.29 11.43 29.84
CA ARG A 254 61.13 11.26 31.02
C ARG A 254 60.42 11.82 32.24
N CYS A 255 60.42 11.08 33.34
CA CYS A 255 59.77 11.50 34.58
C CYS A 255 60.75 11.60 35.75
N TYR A 256 60.56 12.65 36.53
CA TYR A 256 61.42 13.01 37.64
C TYR A 256 60.62 13.13 38.94
N LYS A 257 61.32 12.90 40.05
CA LYS A 257 60.88 13.22 41.42
C LYS A 257 62.00 13.94 42.18
N ASN A 258 61.62 14.67 43.22
CA ASN A 258 62.56 15.34 44.12
C ASN A 258 63.49 14.33 44.85
N LEU A 259 64.74 14.74 45.11
CA LEU A 259 65.86 13.95 45.66
C LEU A 259 65.67 13.49 47.12
N ASN A 260 64.85 14.19 47.91
CA ASN A 260 64.78 14.00 49.37
C ASN A 260 64.00 12.75 49.82
N TYR A 261 63.59 11.86 48.89
CA TYR A 261 62.74 10.71 49.20
C TYR A 261 63.40 9.36 48.86
N HIS A 262 63.85 8.65 49.90
CA HIS A 262 64.69 7.44 49.85
C HIS A 262 63.98 6.14 49.42
N LYS A 263 62.72 6.15 48.93
CA LYS A 263 62.09 4.91 48.43
C LYS A 263 62.66 4.49 47.07
N LEU A 264 63.09 3.22 47.01
CA LEU A 264 63.37 2.45 45.79
C LEU A 264 62.12 2.43 44.89
N THR A 265 62.32 2.66 43.59
CA THR A 265 61.34 2.66 42.48
C THR A 265 59.92 3.16 42.81
N THR A 266 59.64 4.42 42.47
CA THR A 266 58.31 5.04 42.63
C THR A 266 57.57 5.12 41.29
N PHE A 267 56.24 4.95 41.33
CA PHE A 267 55.37 5.10 40.16
C PHE A 267 54.40 6.27 40.38
N THR A 268 53.97 6.88 39.28
CA THR A 268 52.92 7.89 39.19
C THR A 268 51.88 7.43 38.19
N PHE A 269 50.65 7.93 38.27
CA PHE A 269 49.76 7.88 37.12
C PHE A 269 50.17 8.97 36.15
N PHE A 270 50.11 8.69 34.85
CA PHE A 270 50.23 9.72 33.83
C PHE A 270 48.95 9.77 32.99
N MET A 271 48.65 10.96 32.50
CA MET A 271 47.73 11.19 31.41
C MET A 271 48.43 12.10 30.40
N ALA A 272 48.37 11.73 29.13
CA ALA A 272 48.99 12.47 28.04
C ALA A 272 48.00 12.68 26.89
N ILE A 273 48.13 13.83 26.23
CA ILE A 273 47.34 14.18 25.04
C ILE A 273 48.26 14.69 23.94
N GLY A 274 47.97 14.31 22.72
CA GLY A 274 48.73 14.68 21.53
C GLY A 274 48.07 14.20 20.27
N HIS A 275 48.72 14.38 19.13
CA HIS A 275 48.35 13.81 17.84
C HIS A 275 49.61 13.41 17.12
#